data_AF-A0A4V6EAF9-F1
#
_entry.id   AF-A0A4V6EAF9-F1
#
_cell.length_a   1.000
_cell.length_b   1.000
_cell.length_c   1.000
_cell.angle_alpha   90.00
_cell.angle_beta   90.00
_cell.angle_gamma   90.00
#
_symmetry.space_group_name_H-M   'P 1'
#
loop_
_entity.id
_entity.type
_entity.pdbx_description
1 polymer ?
#
loop_
_entity_poly.entity_id
_entity_poly.type
_entity_poly.pdbx_seq_one_letter_code
_entity_poly.pdbx_strand_id
1 'polypeptide(L)'
;MPKGHYKSAGGRIQYGDATDLFPVDELNATVHQYRDAERVLENVRSEDVICVYPESMATGYALGQNPLTAIRVETLPATVRGRLGDALDAAINSFAIVQVGKWVTSSPNRSLSEYETA
;
A
#
# COMPACT_ATOMS: atom_id res chain seq x y z
N MET A 1 4.98 18.23 1.13
CA MET A 1 4.01 17.41 0.37
C MET A 1 4.12 15.99 0.89
N PRO A 2 3.03 15.30 1.29
CA PRO A 2 3.16 13.89 1.65
C PRO A 2 3.64 13.16 0.40
N LYS A 3 4.88 12.69 0.42
CA LYS A 3 5.40 11.80 -0.61
C LYS A 3 4.60 10.50 -0.52
N GLY A 4 4.00 10.11 -1.63
CA GLY A 4 3.27 8.86 -1.75
C GLY A 4 1.93 9.01 -2.46
N HIS A 5 1.59 7.97 -3.20
CA HIS A 5 0.39 7.90 -4.02
C HIS A 5 -0.90 7.71 -3.21
N TYR A 6 -0.82 7.58 -1.89
CA TYR A 6 -1.97 7.25 -1.03
C TYR A 6 -3.21 8.14 -1.26
N LYS A 7 -3.02 9.44 -1.51
CA LYS A 7 -4.15 10.37 -1.80
C LYS A 7 -4.53 10.42 -3.29
N SER A 8 -3.61 10.12 -4.19
CA SER A 8 -3.75 10.24 -5.65
C SER A 8 -3.80 8.89 -6.39
N ALA A 9 -3.90 7.78 -5.66
CA ALA A 9 -3.91 6.43 -6.21
C ALA A 9 -5.12 6.23 -7.13
N GLY A 10 -4.89 5.61 -8.28
CA GLY A 10 -5.96 5.28 -9.22
C GLY A 10 -6.86 4.15 -8.73
N GLY A 11 -6.34 3.24 -7.89
CA GLY A 11 -7.09 2.15 -7.28
C GLY A 11 -6.95 2.15 -5.76
N ARG A 12 -8.01 1.73 -5.05
CA ARG A 12 -7.99 1.58 -3.59
C ARG A 12 -8.70 0.29 -3.20
N ILE A 13 -8.05 -0.51 -2.35
CA ILE A 13 -8.60 -1.77 -1.84
C ILE A 13 -8.57 -1.75 -0.32
N GLN A 14 -9.63 -2.25 0.31
CA GLN A 14 -9.71 -2.36 1.76
C GLN A 14 -8.75 -3.42 2.28
N TYR A 15 -8.26 -3.25 3.50
CA TYR A 15 -7.35 -4.21 4.12
C TYR A 15 -7.96 -5.63 4.17
N GLY A 16 -9.25 -5.76 4.48
CA GLY A 16 -9.97 -7.03 4.48
C GLY A 16 -10.00 -7.73 3.12
N ASP A 17 -10.09 -7.00 2.02
CA ASP A 17 -10.07 -7.55 0.66
C ASP A 17 -8.64 -7.82 0.16
N ALA A 18 -7.65 -7.27 0.83
CA ALA A 18 -6.23 -7.41 0.52
C ALA A 18 -5.51 -8.45 1.41
N THR A 19 -6.24 -9.25 2.19
CA THR A 19 -5.64 -10.22 3.12
C THR A 19 -4.77 -11.25 2.41
N ASP A 20 -5.10 -11.59 1.15
CA ASP A 20 -4.34 -12.53 0.31
C ASP A 20 -2.93 -12.02 -0.07
N LEU A 21 -2.62 -10.74 0.19
CA LEU A 21 -1.28 -10.17 0.03
C LEU A 21 -0.39 -10.42 1.25
N PHE A 22 -0.94 -10.89 2.37
CA PHE A 22 -0.21 -11.08 3.62
C PHE A 22 -0.06 -12.58 3.95
N PRO A 23 1.12 -13.01 4.42
CA PRO A 23 2.36 -12.24 4.56
C PRO A 23 3.04 -11.99 3.20
N VAL A 24 3.55 -10.77 2.99
CA VAL A 24 4.11 -10.35 1.70
C VAL A 24 5.37 -11.13 1.30
N ASP A 25 6.09 -11.69 2.28
CA ASP A 25 7.32 -12.46 2.05
C ASP A 25 7.06 -13.89 1.53
N GLU A 26 5.84 -14.41 1.72
CA GLU A 26 5.43 -15.73 1.21
C GLU A 26 4.72 -15.62 -0.14
N LEU A 27 4.52 -14.40 -0.63
CA LEU A 27 3.81 -14.16 -1.88
C LEU A 27 4.69 -14.56 -3.07
N ASN A 28 4.17 -15.46 -3.91
CA ASN A 28 4.81 -15.84 -5.16
C ASN A 28 4.63 -14.76 -6.24
N ALA A 29 5.21 -13.59 -6.00
CA ALA A 29 5.17 -12.41 -6.86
C ALA A 29 6.48 -11.61 -6.74
N THR A 30 6.68 -10.64 -7.63
CA THR A 30 7.76 -9.66 -7.48
C THR A 30 7.36 -8.63 -6.44
N VAL A 31 8.01 -8.72 -5.28
CA VAL A 31 7.80 -7.85 -4.12
C VAL A 31 9.05 -7.01 -3.90
N HIS A 32 8.87 -5.68 -3.82
CA HIS A 32 9.90 -4.75 -3.41
C HIS A 32 9.50 -4.15 -2.05
N GLN A 33 10.44 -4.09 -1.10
CA GLN A 33 10.20 -3.53 0.24
C GLN A 33 11.15 -2.35 0.51
N TYR A 34 10.82 -1.55 1.52
CA TYR A 34 11.65 -0.43 2.01
C TYR A 34 12.05 0.52 0.87
N ARG A 35 13.34 0.81 0.72
CA ARG A 35 13.89 1.75 -0.27
C ARG A 35 13.64 1.30 -1.70
N ASP A 36 13.58 0.00 -1.97
CA ASP A 36 13.30 -0.48 -3.32
C ASP A 36 11.84 -0.25 -3.68
N ALA A 37 10.92 -0.39 -2.72
CA ALA A 37 9.52 -0.01 -2.91
C ALA A 37 9.37 1.49 -3.21
N GLU A 38 10.08 2.35 -2.47
CA GLU A 38 10.09 3.80 -2.71
C GLU A 38 10.52 4.12 -4.14
N ARG A 39 11.62 3.52 -4.62
CA ARG A 39 12.14 3.75 -5.97
C ARG A 39 11.17 3.29 -7.04
N VAL A 40 10.53 2.14 -6.85
CA VAL A 40 9.54 1.63 -7.80
C VAL A 40 8.34 2.58 -7.85
N LEU A 41 7.81 2.98 -6.70
CA LEU A 41 6.65 3.86 -6.62
C LEU A 41 6.96 5.29 -7.13
N GLU A 42 8.18 5.81 -6.94
CA GLU A 42 8.60 7.10 -7.52
C GLU A 42 8.63 7.11 -9.06
N ASN A 43 8.87 5.94 -9.69
CA ASN A 43 8.93 5.80 -11.14
C ASN A 43 7.58 5.42 -11.79
N VAL A 44 6.54 5.19 -11.00
CA VAL A 44 5.20 4.81 -11.47
C VAL A 44 4.23 5.96 -11.23
N ARG A 45 3.30 6.16 -12.16
CA ARG A 45 2.28 7.21 -12.02
C ARG A 45 1.26 6.80 -10.97
N SER A 46 0.78 7.75 -10.18
CA SER A 46 -0.22 7.48 -9.13
C SER A 46 -1.47 6.75 -9.64
N GLU A 47 -1.88 7.03 -10.89
CA GLU A 47 -3.04 6.42 -11.55
C GLU A 47 -2.88 4.91 -11.78
N ASP A 48 -1.64 4.43 -11.92
CA ASP A 48 -1.30 3.03 -12.15
C ASP A 48 -1.05 2.27 -10.83
N VAL A 49 -1.29 2.90 -9.68
CA VAL A 49 -1.06 2.33 -8.35
C VAL A 49 -2.37 2.05 -7.65
N ILE A 50 -2.47 0.83 -7.11
CA ILE A 50 -3.52 0.42 -6.17
C ILE A 50 -2.96 0.59 -4.75
N CYS A 51 -3.64 1.32 -3.88
CA CYS A 51 -3.26 1.43 -2.47
C CYS A 51 -4.18 0.59 -1.59
N VAL A 52 -3.58 -0.21 -0.70
CA VAL A 52 -4.31 -0.84 0.40
C VAL A 52 -4.55 0.19 1.49
N TYR A 53 -5.79 0.32 1.95
CA TYR A 53 -6.16 1.24 3.04
C TYR A 53 -6.85 0.51 4.19
N PRO A 54 -6.67 0.97 5.43
CA PRO A 54 -7.29 0.35 6.59
C PRO A 54 -8.76 0.71 6.71
N GLU A 55 -9.57 -0.24 7.17
CA GLU A 55 -11.00 -0.03 7.47
C GLU A 55 -11.23 0.37 8.94
N SER A 56 -10.29 0.00 9.81
CA SER A 56 -10.33 0.26 11.25
C SER A 56 -8.96 0.68 11.77
N MET A 57 -8.93 1.22 12.99
CA MET A 57 -7.68 1.55 13.67
C MET A 57 -6.76 0.33 13.82
N ALA A 58 -7.32 -0.85 14.10
CA ALA A 58 -6.55 -2.09 14.22
C ALA A 58 -5.85 -2.46 12.90
N THR A 59 -6.59 -2.42 11.78
CA THR A 59 -6.00 -2.65 10.44
C THR A 59 -5.02 -1.55 10.05
N GLY A 60 -5.21 -0.33 10.55
CA GLY A 60 -4.28 0.78 10.35
C GLY A 60 -2.95 0.56 11.06
N TYR A 61 -2.97 0.04 12.28
CA TYR A 61 -1.76 -0.38 12.98
C TYR A 61 -1.08 -1.55 12.28
N ALA A 62 -1.84 -2.58 11.88
CA ALA A 62 -1.29 -3.73 11.15
C ALA A 62 -0.62 -3.27 9.85
N LEU A 63 -1.29 -2.44 9.04
CA LEU A 63 -0.74 -1.90 7.80
C LEU A 63 0.47 -0.97 8.05
N GLY A 64 0.44 -0.19 9.13
CA GLY A 64 1.54 0.71 9.52
C GLY A 64 2.77 -0.01 10.07
N GLN A 65 2.62 -1.22 10.61
CA GLN A 65 3.73 -2.09 11.02
C GLN A 65 4.41 -2.78 9.84
N ASN A 66 3.74 -2.88 8.70
CA ASN A 66 4.34 -3.42 7.49
C ASN A 66 5.29 -2.38 6.88
N PRO A 67 6.48 -2.81 6.41
CA PRO A 67 7.34 -1.93 5.63
C PRO A 67 6.61 -1.48 4.36
N LEU A 68 6.96 -0.30 3.84
CA LEU A 68 6.47 0.13 2.53
C LEU A 68 6.82 -0.95 1.51
N THR A 69 5.79 -1.48 0.86
CA THR A 69 5.90 -2.61 -0.05
C THR A 69 5.22 -2.27 -1.37
N ALA A 70 5.89 -2.58 -2.48
CA ALA A 70 5.39 -2.44 -3.83
C ALA A 70 5.39 -3.82 -4.50
N ILE A 71 4.20 -4.31 -4.86
CA ILE A 71 4.00 -5.63 -5.45
C ILE A 71 3.60 -5.46 -6.91
N ARG A 72 4.26 -6.15 -7.83
CA ARG A 72 3.89 -6.08 -9.25
C ARG A 72 2.62 -6.87 -9.55
N VAL A 73 1.62 -6.18 -10.09
CA VAL A 73 0.33 -6.79 -10.47
C VAL A 73 0.51 -7.91 -11.48
N GLU A 74 1.37 -7.73 -12.47
CA GLU A 74 1.60 -8.72 -13.54
C GLU A 74 2.12 -10.07 -13.00
N THR A 75 2.84 -10.04 -11.88
CA THR A 75 3.47 -11.21 -11.26
C THR A 75 2.63 -11.86 -10.17
N LEU A 76 1.49 -11.25 -9.82
CA LEU A 76 0.61 -11.81 -8.81
C LEU A 76 -0.01 -13.13 -9.31
N PRO A 77 -0.20 -14.12 -8.42
CA PRO A 77 -0.95 -15.32 -8.73
C PRO A 77 -2.35 -14.99 -9.26
N ALA A 78 -2.84 -15.74 -10.25
CA ALA A 78 -4.13 -15.48 -10.89
C ALA A 78 -5.30 -15.46 -9.87
N THR A 79 -5.23 -16.33 -8.85
CA THR A 79 -6.21 -16.36 -7.76
C THR A 79 -6.25 -15.05 -6.98
N VAL A 80 -5.08 -14.52 -6.61
CA VAL A 80 -4.96 -13.25 -5.87
C VAL A 80 -5.41 -12.09 -6.75
N ARG A 81 -5.04 -12.08 -8.04
CA ARG A 81 -5.51 -11.06 -8.99
C ARG A 81 -7.02 -11.06 -9.17
N GLY A 82 -7.64 -12.24 -9.19
CA GLY A 82 -9.10 -12.37 -9.26
C GLY A 82 -9.77 -11.74 -8.05
N ARG A 83 -9.32 -12.11 -6.84
CA ARG A 83 -9.85 -11.56 -5.57
C ARG A 83 -9.71 -10.05 -5.47
N LEU A 84 -8.53 -9.53 -5.76
CA LEU A 84 -8.29 -8.09 -5.76
C LEU A 84 -9.08 -7.38 -6.87
N GLY A 85 -9.29 -8.03 -8.01
CA GLY A 85 -10.10 -7.52 -9.11
C GLY A 85 -11.58 -7.41 -8.76
N ASP A 86 -12.12 -8.37 -7.99
CA ASP A 86 -13.51 -8.34 -7.52
C ASP A 86 -13.77 -7.16 -6.56
N ALA A 87 -12.73 -6.69 -5.85
CA ALA A 87 -12.79 -5.55 -4.94
C ALA A 87 -12.50 -4.19 -5.61
N LEU A 88 -12.16 -4.18 -6.90
CA LEU A 88 -11.85 -2.97 -7.66
C LEU A 88 -12.98 -2.65 -8.65
N ASP A 89 -13.35 -1.37 -8.75
CA ASP A 89 -14.26 -0.89 -9.79
C ASP A 89 -13.64 -0.92 -11.20
N ALA A 90 -12.30 -1.00 -11.28
CA ALA A 90 -11.52 -1.02 -12.51
C ALA A 90 -10.78 -2.35 -12.67
N ALA A 91 -10.52 -2.74 -13.92
CA ALA A 91 -9.79 -3.96 -14.21
C ALA A 91 -8.40 -3.93 -13.57
N ILE A 92 -8.08 -4.89 -12.69
CA ILE A 92 -6.79 -4.93 -11.98
C ILE A 92 -5.57 -4.83 -12.92
N ASN A 93 -5.70 -5.31 -14.16
CA ASN A 93 -4.65 -5.28 -15.18
C ASN A 93 -4.35 -3.89 -15.74
N SER A 94 -5.17 -2.87 -15.46
CA SER A 94 -4.84 -1.48 -15.80
C SER A 94 -3.82 -0.88 -14.84
N PHE A 95 -3.58 -1.53 -13.69
CA PHE A 95 -2.64 -1.07 -12.69
C PHE A 95 -1.32 -1.84 -12.78
N ALA A 96 -0.22 -1.15 -12.48
CA ALA A 96 1.11 -1.73 -12.49
C ALA A 96 1.50 -2.29 -11.12
N ILE A 97 1.16 -1.58 -10.04
CA ILE A 97 1.68 -1.83 -8.70
C ILE A 97 0.57 -1.83 -7.66
N VAL A 98 0.62 -2.78 -6.73
CA VAL A 98 -0.09 -2.72 -5.45
C VAL A 98 0.85 -2.20 -4.36
N GLN A 99 0.50 -1.07 -3.76
CA GLN A 99 1.18 -0.49 -2.62
C GLN A 99 0.55 -1.00 -1.31
N VAL A 100 1.37 -1.63 -0.49
CA VAL A 100 1.03 -2.06 0.87
C VAL A 100 1.90 -1.27 1.86
N GLY A 101 1.30 -0.87 2.98
CA GLY A 101 1.99 -0.06 3.98
C GLY A 101 1.99 1.43 3.64
N LYS A 102 2.65 2.20 4.51
CA LYS A 102 2.74 3.65 4.41
C LYS A 102 4.17 4.06 4.08
N TRP A 103 4.30 5.06 3.22
CA TRP A 103 5.55 5.80 3.05
C TRP A 103 6.01 6.34 4.39
N VAL A 104 7.24 6.04 4.78
CA VAL A 104 7.85 6.60 5.97
C VAL A 104 8.18 8.07 5.69
N THR A 105 7.14 8.91 5.60
CA THR A 105 7.32 10.34 5.76
C THR A 105 7.69 10.51 7.22
N SER A 106 8.90 11.00 7.50
CA SER A 106 9.26 11.52 8.82
C SER A 106 8.14 12.47 9.24
N SER A 107 7.24 11.95 10.05
CA SER A 107 6.25 12.76 10.73
C SER A 107 7.05 13.35 11.87
N PRO A 108 7.10 14.68 12.07
CA PRO A 108 7.75 15.20 13.25
C PRO A 108 7.09 14.49 14.44
N ASN A 109 7.88 13.73 15.20
CA ASN A 109 7.41 13.17 16.46
C ASN A 109 7.08 14.37 17.35
N ARG A 110 5.80 14.71 17.41
CA ARG A 110 5.31 15.76 18.31
C ARG A 110 5.27 15.13 19.69
N SER A 111 6.10 15.62 20.60
CA SER A 111 6.13 15.11 21.96
C SER A 111 4.85 15.56 22.67
N LEU A 112 4.28 14.72 23.55
CA LEU A 112 3.07 15.03 24.33
C LEU A 112 3.20 16.35 25.11
N SER A 113 4.42 16.70 25.52
CA SER A 113 4.76 17.96 26.21
C SER A 113 4.43 19.22 25.39
N GLU A 114 4.28 19.12 24.06
CA GLU A 114 3.91 20.25 23.21
C GLU A 114 2.43 20.63 23.31
N TYR A 115 1.62 19.81 23.99
CA TYR A 115 0.20 20.08 24.29
C TYR A 115 -0.04 20.55 25.73
N GLU A 116 0.98 20.61 26.57
CA GLU A 116 0.88 21.12 27.95
C GLU A 116 0.99 22.65 28.03
N THR A 117 1.22 23.33 26.91
CA THR A 117 1.25 24.80 26.83
C THR A 117 0.28 25.28 25.75
N ALA A 118 -1.03 25.19 26.03
CA ALA A 118 -2.08 25.85 25.26
C ALA A 118 -3.02 26.60 26.21
#